data_AF-A0A7X7X0T4-F1
#
_entry.id   AF-A0A7X7X0T4-F1
#
_cell.length_a   1.000
_cell.length_b   1.000
_cell.length_c   1.000
_cell.angle_alpha   90.00
_cell.angle_beta   90.00
_cell.angle_gamma   90.00
#
_symmetry.space_group_name_H-M   'P 1'
#
loop_
_entity.id
_entity.type
_entity.pdbx_description
1 polymer ?
#
loop_
_entity_poly.entity_id
_entity_poly.type
_entity_poly.pdbx_seq_one_letter_code
_entity_poly.pdbx_strand_id
1 'polypeptide(L)'
;MKTKILLVIVFLMGTVSVFAQDTLRQGNLTYVKDSLGIIQSLESTKLEVEDNYLDAYISNMPVTKMEVEKIFRTIFSKARAEELGKLRYQMQCIFLFNCIKQQLCYASFRNLEKGPFLLTPEEMKKIEEVYKTFKYNYVVRDDTKVKRLTHESCFVDFTDLYSDN
;
A
#
# COMPACT_ATOMS: atom_id res chain seq x y z
N MET A 1 16.51 36.18 56.12
CA MET A 1 16.37 34.85 55.48
C MET A 1 14.89 34.62 55.18
N LYS A 2 14.49 34.56 53.90
CA LYS A 2 13.11 34.26 53.49
C LYS A 2 13.15 33.07 52.54
N THR A 3 12.80 31.89 53.05
CA THR A 3 12.68 30.66 52.26
C THR A 3 11.35 30.68 51.53
N LYS A 4 11.38 30.81 50.19
CA LYS A 4 10.18 30.61 49.35
C LYS A 4 10.10 29.12 49.02
N ILE A 5 9.06 28.46 49.54
CA ILE A 5 8.69 27.10 49.13
C ILE A 5 8.06 27.23 47.75
N LEU A 6 8.73 26.70 46.73
CA LEU A 6 8.18 26.58 45.38
C LEU A 6 7.35 25.30 45.33
N LEU A 7 6.04 25.46 45.24
CA LEU A 7 5.07 24.39 45.06
C LEU A 7 5.19 23.89 43.60
N VAL A 8 5.85 22.76 43.39
CA VAL A 8 5.89 22.10 42.08
C VAL A 8 4.60 21.31 41.93
N ILE A 9 3.68 21.84 41.11
CA ILE A 9 2.47 21.15 40.70
C ILE A 9 2.87 20.11 39.65
N VAL A 10 2.79 18.83 40.01
CA VAL A 10 2.90 17.71 39.07
C VAL A 10 1.55 17.55 38.39
N PHE A 11 1.43 18.02 37.15
CA PHE A 11 0.32 17.66 36.28
C PHE A 11 0.60 16.26 35.69
N LEU A 12 0.02 15.23 36.30
CA LEU A 12 -0.21 13.93 35.67
C LEU A 12 -1.34 14.12 34.64
N MET A 13 -0.99 14.54 33.42
CA MET A 13 -1.88 14.35 32.28
C MET A 13 -1.54 13.00 31.66
N GLY A 14 -2.52 12.10 31.68
CA GLY A 14 -2.42 10.74 31.17
C GLY A 14 -1.86 10.74 29.75
N THR A 15 -0.73 10.05 29.58
CA THR A 15 -0.23 9.68 28.26
C THR A 15 -1.23 8.70 27.67
N VAL A 16 -2.15 9.20 26.84
CA VAL A 16 -2.74 8.36 25.80
C VAL A 16 -1.53 7.89 25.00
N SER A 17 -1.17 6.61 25.14
CA SER A 17 -0.19 5.97 24.29
C SER A 17 -0.75 5.97 22.87
N VAL A 18 -0.55 7.07 22.16
CA VAL A 18 -0.64 7.09 20.70
C VAL A 18 0.49 6.17 20.28
N PHE A 19 0.16 4.90 20.00
CA PHE A 19 1.09 3.98 19.34
C PHE A 19 1.64 4.74 18.15
N ALA A 20 2.94 5.02 18.15
CA ALA A 20 3.59 5.77 17.09
C ALA A 20 3.35 5.00 15.79
N GLN A 21 2.44 5.51 14.97
CA GLN A 21 2.17 4.94 13.66
C GLN A 21 3.35 5.33 12.79
N ASP A 22 4.09 4.34 12.29
CA ASP A 22 5.20 4.57 11.39
C ASP A 22 4.65 5.22 10.11
N THR A 23 5.01 6.48 9.85
CA THR A 23 4.53 7.22 8.68
C THR A 23 5.67 7.56 7.72
N LEU A 24 5.38 7.45 6.43
CA LEU A 24 6.25 7.88 5.33
C LEU A 24 5.63 9.13 4.72
N ARG A 25 6.40 10.22 4.59
CA ARG A 25 5.90 11.51 4.09
C ARG A 25 6.80 12.08 2.99
N GLN A 26 6.19 12.60 1.94
CA GLN A 26 6.86 13.35 0.87
C GLN A 26 5.89 14.39 0.31
N GLY A 27 6.17 15.68 0.51
CA GLY A 27 5.22 16.73 0.17
C GLY A 27 3.88 16.55 0.89
N ASN A 28 2.79 16.49 0.13
CA ASN A 28 1.43 16.23 0.63
C ASN A 28 1.09 14.73 0.74
N LEU A 29 1.96 13.83 0.27
CA LEU A 29 1.73 12.39 0.33
C LEU A 29 2.06 11.87 1.72
N THR A 30 1.10 11.18 2.35
CA THR A 30 1.29 10.51 3.63
C THR A 30 0.88 9.05 3.50
N TYR A 31 1.82 8.17 3.80
CA TYR A 31 1.62 6.73 3.91
C TYR A 31 1.84 6.29 5.34
N VAL A 32 1.16 5.23 5.71
CA VAL A 32 0.99 4.78 7.07
C VAL A 32 1.24 3.29 7.10
N LYS A 33 2.12 2.86 8.00
CA LYS A 33 2.46 1.47 8.24
C LYS A 33 1.71 0.96 9.47
N ASP A 34 1.01 -0.15 9.33
CA ASP A 34 0.32 -0.80 10.45
C ASP A 34 1.26 -1.75 11.23
N SER A 35 0.71 -2.38 12.27
CA SER A 35 1.46 -3.34 13.12
C SER A 35 1.88 -4.62 12.39
N LEU A 36 1.27 -4.94 11.24
CA LEU A 36 1.62 -6.07 10.39
C LEU A 36 2.68 -5.70 9.34
N GLY A 37 3.09 -4.43 9.30
CA GLY A 37 4.04 -3.90 8.32
C GLY A 37 3.43 -3.64 6.95
N ILE A 38 2.10 -3.57 6.86
CA ILE A 38 1.37 -3.20 5.65
C ILE A 38 1.33 -1.68 5.57
N ILE A 39 1.67 -1.15 4.40
CA ILE A 39 1.76 0.29 4.14
C ILE A 39 0.64 0.70 3.20
N GLN A 40 -0.09 1.75 3.56
CA GLN A 40 -1.23 2.27 2.81
C GLN A 40 -1.24 3.80 2.85
N SER A 41 -1.89 4.46 1.89
CA SER A 41 -2.09 5.90 1.98
C SER A 41 -2.96 6.26 3.19
N LEU A 42 -2.72 7.41 3.82
CA LEU A 42 -3.55 7.89 4.94
C LEU A 42 -5.02 8.09 4.52
N GLU A 43 -5.27 8.36 3.24
CA GLU A 43 -6.63 8.44 2.69
C GLU A 43 -7.30 7.07 2.69
N SER A 44 -6.59 6.02 2.28
CA SER A 44 -7.14 4.67 2.25
C SER A 44 -7.38 4.07 3.63
N THR A 45 -6.60 4.43 4.66
CA THR A 45 -6.86 3.94 6.03
C THR A 45 -8.16 4.47 6.63
N LYS A 46 -8.76 5.51 6.03
CA LYS A 46 -10.03 6.11 6.44
C LYS A 46 -11.22 5.57 5.65
N LEU A 47 -10.98 4.72 4.65
CA LEU A 47 -12.06 4.09 3.91
C LEU A 47 -12.72 3.06 4.84
N GLU A 48 -13.97 3.30 5.17
CA GLU A 48 -14.83 2.26 5.71
C GLU A 48 -15.00 1.20 4.63
N VAL A 49 -14.28 0.10 4.77
CA VAL A 49 -14.52 -1.08 3.95
C VAL A 49 -15.84 -1.65 4.45
N GLU A 50 -16.96 -1.19 3.88
CA GLU A 50 -18.27 -1.75 4.18
C GLU A 50 -18.19 -3.29 4.09
N ASP A 51 -18.48 -3.97 5.20
CA ASP A 51 -18.26 -5.40 5.49
C ASP A 51 -18.86 -6.38 4.46
N ASN A 52 -18.38 -6.37 3.23
CA ASN A 52 -18.92 -7.16 2.11
C ASN A 52 -17.78 -7.63 1.19
N TYR A 53 -16.85 -8.41 1.75
CA TYR A 53 -15.80 -9.08 0.97
C TYR A 53 -16.38 -10.19 0.09
N LEU A 54 -16.03 -10.14 -1.20
CA LEU A 54 -16.31 -11.18 -2.18
C LEU A 54 -15.17 -12.17 -2.31
N ASP A 55 -15.59 -13.41 -2.52
CA ASP A 55 -14.78 -14.41 -3.18
C ASP A 55 -15.14 -14.33 -4.66
N ALA A 56 -14.56 -13.36 -5.37
CA ALA A 56 -14.66 -13.23 -6.81
C ALA A 56 -13.28 -12.97 -7.35
N TYR A 57 -13.04 -13.50 -8.55
CA TYR A 57 -11.81 -13.27 -9.28
C TYR A 57 -12.05 -12.18 -10.32
N ILE A 58 -11.02 -11.38 -10.54
CA ILE A 58 -11.03 -10.40 -11.63
C ILE A 58 -10.83 -11.18 -12.93
N SER A 59 -11.79 -11.08 -13.84
CA SER A 59 -11.70 -11.73 -15.15
C SER A 59 -11.01 -10.78 -16.13
N ASN A 60 -9.95 -11.24 -16.79
CA ASN A 60 -9.16 -10.41 -17.72
C ASN A 60 -8.47 -9.22 -17.06
N MET A 61 -7.78 -9.43 -15.94
CA MET A 61 -6.58 -8.63 -15.71
C MET A 61 -5.37 -9.33 -16.33
N PRO A 62 -4.44 -8.57 -16.91
CA PRO A 62 -3.10 -9.05 -17.14
C PRO A 62 -2.36 -9.05 -15.78
N VAL A 63 -2.74 -9.90 -14.82
CA VAL A 63 -1.92 -10.14 -13.59
C VAL A 63 -0.87 -11.23 -13.85
N THR A 64 -0.61 -11.54 -15.12
CA THR A 64 0.55 -12.34 -15.49
C THR A 64 1.82 -11.55 -15.16
N LYS A 65 2.87 -12.24 -14.69
CA LYS A 65 4.20 -11.64 -14.40
C LYS A 65 4.66 -10.65 -15.48
N MET A 66 4.47 -10.99 -16.77
CA MET A 66 4.82 -10.16 -17.93
C MET A 66 4.20 -8.76 -17.93
N GLU A 67 3.01 -8.60 -17.38
CA GLU A 67 2.25 -7.35 -17.44
C GLU A 67 2.49 -6.49 -16.20
N VAL A 68 2.70 -7.15 -15.05
CA VAL A 68 3.27 -6.49 -13.86
C VAL A 68 4.61 -5.87 -14.22
N GLU A 69 5.51 -6.59 -14.89
CA GLU A 69 6.80 -6.04 -15.33
C GLU A 69 6.63 -4.84 -16.26
N LYS A 70 5.76 -4.93 -17.28
CA LYS A 70 5.47 -3.80 -18.17
C LYS A 70 5.00 -2.56 -17.41
N ILE A 71 4.04 -2.73 -16.50
CA ILE A 71 3.52 -1.63 -15.66
C ILE A 71 4.66 -1.03 -14.83
N PHE A 72 5.42 -1.86 -14.13
CA PHE A 72 6.48 -1.39 -13.23
C PHE A 72 7.63 -0.71 -13.98
N ARG A 73 7.95 -1.16 -15.21
CA ARG A 73 8.91 -0.49 -16.10
C ARG A 73 8.47 0.91 -16.54
N THR A 74 7.18 1.28 -16.42
CA THR A 74 6.71 2.65 -16.65
C THR A 74 6.86 3.57 -15.43
N ILE A 75 7.02 2.99 -14.23
CA ILE A 75 7.05 3.72 -12.96
C ILE A 75 8.49 3.93 -12.48
N PHE A 76 9.30 2.88 -12.57
CA PHE A 76 10.69 2.88 -12.11
C PHE A 76 11.61 3.10 -13.29
N SER A 77 12.66 3.91 -13.12
CA SER A 77 13.74 3.94 -14.10
C SER A 77 14.61 2.68 -13.97
N LYS A 78 15.32 2.30 -15.04
CA LYS A 78 16.27 1.18 -14.99
C LYS A 78 17.28 1.34 -13.85
N ALA A 79 17.85 2.53 -13.68
CA ALA A 79 18.81 2.81 -12.60
C ALA A 79 18.20 2.64 -11.20
N ARG A 80 16.95 3.09 -11.00
CA ARG A 80 16.24 2.92 -9.72
C ARG A 80 15.90 1.45 -9.44
N ALA A 81 15.49 0.71 -10.47
CA ALA A 81 15.24 -0.73 -10.34
C ALA A 81 16.52 -1.50 -10.01
N GLU A 82 17.66 -1.17 -10.65
CA GLU A 82 18.96 -1.78 -10.34
C GLU A 82 19.43 -1.48 -8.92
N GLU A 83 19.18 -0.27 -8.40
CA GLU A 83 19.45 0.08 -7.00
C GLU A 83 18.66 -0.81 -6.04
N LEU A 84 17.35 -0.95 -6.27
CA LEU A 84 16.48 -1.82 -5.48
C LEU A 84 16.85 -3.31 -5.62
N GLY A 85 17.24 -3.73 -6.82
CA GLY A 85 17.68 -5.10 -7.11
C GLY A 85 18.99 -5.47 -6.40
N LYS A 86 19.96 -4.55 -6.30
CA LYS A 86 21.19 -4.77 -5.51
C LYS A 86 20.91 -5.03 -4.03
N LEU A 87 19.81 -4.48 -3.52
CA LEU A 87 19.34 -4.68 -2.15
C LEU A 87 18.43 -5.91 -2.01
N ARG A 88 18.23 -6.68 -3.09
CA ARG A 88 17.29 -7.80 -3.18
C ARG A 88 15.87 -7.43 -2.75
N TYR A 89 15.49 -6.18 -2.98
CA TYR A 89 14.20 -5.69 -2.55
C TYR A 89 13.07 -6.40 -3.30
N GLN A 90 12.20 -7.06 -2.55
CA GLN A 90 11.00 -7.72 -3.04
C GLN A 90 9.78 -7.17 -2.32
N MET A 91 8.73 -6.91 -3.08
CA MET A 91 7.49 -6.42 -2.49
C MET A 91 6.27 -7.17 -2.98
N GLN A 92 5.23 -7.13 -2.14
CA GLN A 92 3.88 -7.48 -2.51
C GLN A 92 3.05 -6.22 -2.56
N CYS A 93 2.34 -6.04 -3.68
CA CYS A 93 1.21 -5.11 -3.76
C CYS A 93 -0.07 -5.91 -3.60
N ILE A 94 -1.00 -5.39 -2.81
CA ILE A 94 -2.37 -5.89 -2.73
C ILE A 94 -3.28 -4.73 -3.12
N PHE A 95 -4.06 -4.94 -4.17
CA PHE A 95 -4.97 -3.98 -4.75
C PHE A 95 -6.40 -4.37 -4.41
N LEU A 96 -7.13 -3.52 -3.69
CA LEU A 96 -8.54 -3.72 -3.42
C LEU A 96 -9.37 -2.91 -4.43
N PHE A 97 -10.28 -3.59 -5.09
CA PHE A 97 -11.06 -3.08 -6.21
C PHE A 97 -12.55 -3.03 -5.86
N ASN A 98 -13.22 -1.95 -6.29
CA ASN A 98 -14.68 -1.87 -6.21
C ASN A 98 -15.32 -2.53 -7.44
N CYS A 99 -16.15 -3.55 -7.24
CA CYS A 99 -16.84 -4.25 -8.33
C CYS A 99 -17.95 -3.38 -8.94
N ILE A 100 -18.62 -2.53 -8.15
CA ILE A 100 -19.69 -1.67 -8.68
C ILE A 100 -19.11 -0.54 -9.52
N LYS A 101 -18.11 0.16 -8.99
CA LYS A 101 -17.47 1.30 -9.65
C LYS A 101 -16.42 0.90 -10.69
N GLN A 102 -16.01 -0.38 -10.72
CA GLN A 102 -14.95 -0.88 -11.59
C GLN A 102 -13.66 -0.04 -11.54
N GLN A 103 -13.29 0.41 -10.34
CA GLN A 103 -12.06 1.13 -10.06
C GLN A 103 -11.37 0.67 -8.77
N LEU A 104 -10.05 0.86 -8.70
CA LEU A 104 -9.26 0.66 -7.48
C LEU A 104 -9.83 1.49 -6.31
N CYS A 105 -10.09 0.84 -5.18
CA CYS A 105 -10.38 1.50 -3.91
C CYS A 105 -9.09 1.97 -3.25
N TYR A 106 -8.17 1.04 -3.00
CA TYR A 106 -6.85 1.36 -2.47
C TYR A 106 -5.82 0.29 -2.84
N ALA A 107 -4.55 0.69 -2.81
CA ALA A 107 -3.42 -0.21 -2.85
C ALA A 107 -2.78 -0.29 -1.46
N SER A 108 -2.21 -1.45 -1.16
CA SER A 108 -1.38 -1.65 0.01
C SER A 108 -0.09 -2.35 -0.39
N PHE A 109 0.96 -2.05 0.35
CA PHE A 109 2.32 -2.44 0.02
C PHE A 109 2.96 -3.13 1.20
N ARG A 110 3.73 -4.18 0.93
CA ARG A 110 4.47 -4.91 1.96
C ARG A 110 5.85 -5.28 1.43
N ASN A 111 6.88 -5.00 2.22
CA ASN A 111 8.20 -5.60 2.00
C ASN A 111 8.15 -7.07 2.39
N LEU A 112 8.56 -7.96 1.49
CA LEU A 112 8.59 -9.41 1.75
C LEU A 112 9.84 -9.83 2.50
N GLU A 113 10.92 -9.05 2.40
CA GLU A 113 12.16 -9.32 3.08
C GLU A 113 12.24 -8.63 4.45
N LYS A 114 13.14 -9.15 5.31
CA LYS A 114 13.50 -8.45 6.55
C LYS A 114 14.33 -7.22 6.21
N GLY A 115 13.74 -6.04 6.37
CA GLY A 115 14.45 -4.78 6.12
C GLY A 115 13.53 -3.57 6.09
N PRO A 116 14.09 -2.37 5.91
CA PRO A 116 13.31 -1.16 5.70
C PRO A 116 12.46 -1.29 4.43
N PHE A 117 11.30 -0.63 4.42
CA PHE A 117 10.53 -0.44 3.20
C PHE A 117 11.20 0.67 2.37
N LEU A 118 11.48 0.40 1.10
CA LEU A 118 12.41 1.22 0.29
C LEU A 118 11.73 2.11 -0.74
N LEU A 119 10.42 1.98 -0.94
CA LEU A 119 9.66 2.82 -1.86
C LEU A 119 9.35 4.17 -1.24
N THR A 120 9.52 5.20 -2.04
CA THR A 120 9.10 6.56 -1.70
C THR A 120 7.57 6.70 -1.82
N PRO A 121 6.95 7.65 -1.10
CA PRO A 121 5.55 7.98 -1.28
C PRO A 121 5.15 8.30 -2.72
N GLU A 122 6.02 8.97 -3.49
CA GLU A 122 5.74 9.26 -4.89
C GLU A 122 5.72 7.99 -5.77
N GLU A 123 6.63 7.05 -5.53
CA GLU A 123 6.63 5.75 -6.23
C GLU A 123 5.35 4.96 -5.92
N MET A 124 4.94 4.91 -4.64
CA MET A 124 3.67 4.28 -4.24
C MET A 124 2.46 4.96 -4.89
N LYS A 125 2.46 6.30 -4.95
CA LYS A 125 1.40 7.08 -5.58
C LYS A 125 1.29 6.77 -7.07
N LYS A 126 2.40 6.69 -7.79
CA LYS A 126 2.42 6.31 -9.22
C LYS A 126 1.83 4.92 -9.45
N ILE A 127 2.14 3.96 -8.58
CA ILE A 127 1.52 2.62 -8.63
C ILE A 127 0.00 2.74 -8.47
N GLU A 128 -0.48 3.42 -7.43
CA GLU A 128 -1.92 3.63 -7.24
C GLU A 128 -2.60 4.29 -8.43
N GLU A 129 -1.99 5.32 -9.00
CA GLU A 129 -2.54 6.09 -10.13
C GLU A 129 -2.64 5.23 -11.39
N VAL A 130 -1.61 4.46 -11.73
CA VAL A 130 -1.66 3.54 -12.87
C VAL A 130 -2.80 2.54 -12.71
N TYR A 131 -2.94 1.92 -11.53
CA TYR A 131 -4.01 0.96 -11.29
C TYR A 131 -5.41 1.56 -11.19
N LYS A 132 -5.55 2.86 -10.86
CA LYS A 132 -6.83 3.58 -10.95
C LYS A 132 -7.30 3.80 -12.39
N THR A 133 -6.39 3.82 -13.36
CA THR A 133 -6.75 4.02 -14.78
C THR A 133 -7.19 2.74 -15.48
N PHE A 134 -6.85 1.56 -14.93
CA PHE A 134 -7.27 0.30 -15.53
C PHE A 134 -8.77 0.06 -15.32
N LYS A 135 -9.50 -0.01 -16.43
CA LYS A 135 -10.83 -0.61 -16.44
C LYS A 135 -10.67 -2.13 -16.39
N TYR A 136 -11.30 -2.77 -15.41
CA TYR A 136 -11.26 -4.21 -15.26
C TYR A 136 -12.67 -4.79 -15.32
N ASN A 137 -12.77 -5.96 -15.93
CA ASN A 137 -13.98 -6.78 -15.91
C ASN A 137 -13.90 -7.75 -14.73
N TYR A 138 -15.02 -8.10 -14.13
CA TYR A 138 -15.09 -9.13 -13.11
C TYR A 138 -16.06 -10.21 -13.58
N VAL A 139 -15.72 -11.47 -13.34
CA VAL A 139 -16.66 -12.57 -13.48
C VAL A 139 -17.05 -13.00 -12.08
N VAL A 140 -18.33 -12.77 -11.75
CA VAL A 140 -18.91 -13.22 -10.50
C VAL A 140 -19.04 -14.74 -10.57
N ARG A 141 -18.46 -15.47 -9.61
CA ARG A 141 -18.58 -16.95 -9.52
C ARG A 141 -19.92 -17.41 -8.98
N ASP A 142 -20.60 -16.56 -8.22
CA ASP A 142 -21.89 -16.84 -7.57
C ASP A 142 -22.76 -15.58 -7.61
N ASP A 143 -23.84 -15.65 -8.40
CA ASP A 143 -24.79 -14.58 -8.69
C ASP A 143 -25.71 -14.23 -7.51
N THR A 144 -25.73 -15.06 -6.46
CA THR A 144 -26.63 -14.87 -5.32
C THR A 144 -26.21 -13.74 -4.37
N LYS A 145 -25.00 -13.20 -4.52
CA LYS A 145 -24.50 -12.05 -3.73
C LYS A 145 -23.69 -11.11 -4.61
N VAL A 146 -24.30 -10.04 -5.11
CA VAL A 146 -23.56 -8.91 -5.68
C VAL A 146 -22.82 -8.22 -4.54
N LYS A 147 -21.60 -8.68 -4.26
CA LYS A 147 -20.72 -8.09 -3.24
C LYS A 147 -19.85 -7.01 -3.89
N ARG A 148 -19.39 -6.07 -3.06
CA ARG A 148 -18.92 -4.76 -3.53
C ARG A 148 -17.42 -4.72 -3.86
N LEU A 149 -16.62 -5.66 -3.33
CA LEU A 149 -15.16 -5.59 -3.35
C LEU A 149 -14.49 -6.92 -3.72
N THR A 150 -13.40 -6.86 -4.49
CA THR A 150 -12.47 -7.97 -4.78
C THR A 150 -11.03 -7.48 -4.60
N HIS A 151 -10.07 -8.38 -4.42
CA HIS A 151 -8.66 -8.03 -4.32
C HIS A 151 -7.81 -8.83 -5.29
N GLU A 152 -6.70 -8.24 -5.70
CA GLU A 152 -5.62 -8.93 -6.39
C GLU A 152 -4.30 -8.64 -5.70
N SER A 153 -3.36 -9.57 -5.84
CA SER A 153 -2.00 -9.36 -5.34
C SER A 153 -0.99 -9.63 -6.43
N CYS A 154 0.04 -8.79 -6.52
CA CYS A 154 1.19 -9.05 -7.36
C CYS A 154 2.48 -8.97 -6.54
N PHE A 155 3.44 -9.80 -6.95
CA PHE A 155 4.78 -9.82 -6.39
C PHE A 155 5.74 -9.18 -7.38
N VAL A 156 6.59 -8.28 -6.88
CA VAL A 156 7.60 -7.60 -7.70
C VAL A 156 8.96 -7.88 -7.10
N ASP A 157 9.79 -8.54 -7.90
CA ASP A 157 11.22 -8.69 -7.63
C ASP A 157 11.99 -7.70 -8.51
N PHE A 158 12.68 -6.75 -7.87
CA PHE A 158 13.43 -5.72 -8.58
C PHE A 158 14.76 -6.24 -9.16
N THR A 159 15.22 -7.44 -8.79
CA THR A 159 16.39 -8.08 -9.42
C THR A 159 16.12 -8.46 -10.87
N ASP A 160 14.88 -8.83 -11.18
CA ASP A 160 14.48 -9.34 -12.50
C ASP A 160 13.71 -8.31 -13.33
N LEU A 161 13.35 -7.14 -12.76
CA LEU A 161 12.41 -6.23 -13.41
C LEU A 161 12.85 -5.79 -14.82
N TYR A 162 14.16 -5.65 -15.07
CA TYR A 162 14.73 -5.33 -16.38
C TYR A 162 15.61 -6.45 -16.95
N SER A 163 15.46 -7.68 -16.46
CA SER A 163 16.15 -8.83 -17.05
C SER A 163 15.64 -9.07 -18.47
N ASP A 164 16.58 -9.27 -19.41
CA ASP A 164 16.31 -9.69 -20.78
C ASP A 164 16.03 -11.21 -20.76
N ASN A 165 14.85 -11.62 -20.28
CA ASN A 165 14.37 -13.01 -20.44
C ASN A 165 13.74 -13.23 -21.82
#